data_AF-A0A925RZZ2-F1
#
_entry.id   AF-A0A925RZZ2-F1
#
_cell.length_a   1.000
_cell.length_b   1.000
_cell.length_c   1.000
_cell.angle_alpha   90.00
_cell.angle_beta   90.00
_cell.angle_gamma   90.00
#
_symmetry.space_group_name_H-M   'P 1'
#
loop_
_entity.id
_entity.type
_entity.pdbx_description
1 polymer ?
#
loop_
_entity_poly.entity_id
_entity_poly.type
_entity_poly.pdbx_seq_one_letter_code
_entity_poly.pdbx_strand_id
1 'polypeptide(L)' 'MAAPSASNPVDYEPAGELKIGQVGIANLRVRTLDVERLAAEMRDRVARAPKLFGRAAVI' A
#
# COMPACT_ATOMS: atom_id res chain seq x y z
N MET A 1 25.61 -9.65 48.64
CA MET A 1 24.89 -8.69 47.79
C MET A 1 25.77 -8.37 46.59
N ALA A 2 25.48 -8.96 45.43
CA ALA A 2 25.90 -8.53 44.10
C ALA A 2 25.26 -9.46 43.06
N ALA A 3 24.23 -8.97 42.36
CA ALA A 3 23.90 -9.42 41.01
C ALA A 3 24.53 -8.41 40.04
N PRO A 4 25.13 -8.88 38.94
CA PRO A 4 24.52 -8.72 37.61
C PRO A 4 24.80 -9.96 36.74
N SER A 5 24.19 -10.24 35.59
CA SER A 5 23.07 -9.73 34.82
C SER A 5 22.79 -10.85 33.82
N ALA A 6 21.53 -11.23 33.63
CA ALA A 6 21.17 -12.14 32.54
C ALA A 6 21.31 -11.39 31.21
N SER A 7 22.29 -11.74 30.38
CA SER A 7 22.28 -11.31 28.98
C SER A 7 21.33 -12.23 28.22
N ASN A 8 20.09 -11.80 28.03
CA ASN A 8 19.20 -12.47 27.09
C ASN A 8 19.72 -12.13 25.68
N PRO A 9 20.25 -13.07 24.89
CA PRO A 9 20.45 -12.81 23.47
C PRO A 9 19.07 -12.45 22.91
N VAL A 10 18.95 -11.27 22.30
CA VAL A 10 17.74 -10.93 21.57
C VAL A 10 17.83 -11.75 20.28
N ASP A 11 17.23 -12.93 20.30
CA ASP A 11 17.07 -13.76 19.12
C ASP A 11 16.18 -13.00 18.12
N TYR A 12 16.82 -12.28 17.21
CA TYR A 12 16.15 -11.65 16.06
C TYR A 12 15.89 -12.72 15.01
N GLU A 13 14.99 -13.65 15.31
CA GLU A 13 14.44 -14.51 14.27
C GLU A 13 13.60 -13.62 13.32
N PRO A 14 13.85 -13.64 12.00
CA PRO A 14 13.06 -12.84 11.07
C PRO A 14 11.57 -13.22 11.20
N ALA A 15 10.72 -12.24 11.50
CA ALA A 15 9.28 -12.43 11.74
C ALA A 15 8.48 -12.94 10.52
N GLY A 16 9.13 -13.23 9.39
CA GLY A 16 8.53 -13.83 8.21
C GLY A 16 9.18 -13.38 6.90
N GLU A 17 8.80 -14.05 5.81
CA GLU A 17 9.24 -13.75 4.44
C GLU A 17 8.18 -12.92 3.71
N LEU A 18 8.55 -11.72 3.23
CA LEU A 18 7.67 -10.85 2.44
C LEU A 18 7.86 -11.14 0.95
N LYS A 19 6.90 -11.82 0.31
CA LYS A 19 6.85 -11.97 -1.15
C LYS A 19 5.98 -10.87 -1.76
N ILE A 20 6.59 -10.03 -2.59
CA ILE A 20 5.90 -9.00 -3.37
C ILE A 20 5.46 -9.61 -4.71
N GLY A 21 4.15 -9.62 -5.00
CA GLY A 21 3.59 -10.05 -6.30
C GLY A 21 3.31 -8.87 -7.24
N GLN A 22 2.59 -9.14 -8.33
CA GLN A 22 2.10 -8.07 -9.23
C GLN A 22 1.09 -7.19 -8.48
N VAL A 23 1.55 -6.04 -8.01
CA VAL A 23 0.75 -5.04 -7.31
C VAL A 23 -0.18 -4.34 -8.30
N GLY A 24 -1.50 -4.56 -8.17
CA GLY A 24 -2.55 -3.88 -8.94
C GLY A 24 -2.81 -2.44 -8.47
N ILE A 25 -1.74 -1.64 -8.35
CA ILE A 25 -1.81 -0.27 -7.85
C ILE A 25 -1.84 0.70 -9.04
N ALA A 26 -2.85 1.58 -9.06
CA ALA A 26 -2.94 2.67 -10.00
C ALA A 26 -2.21 3.90 -9.45
N ASN A 27 -1.28 4.48 -10.21
CA ASN A 27 -0.62 5.72 -9.85
C ASN A 27 -1.46 6.90 -10.37
N LEU A 28 -1.99 7.74 -9.46
CA LEU A 28 -2.76 8.92 -9.83
C LEU A 28 -1.95 10.19 -9.54
N ARG A 29 -1.52 10.87 -10.60
CA ARG A 29 -0.85 12.17 -10.47
C ARG A 29 -1.81 13.33 -10.71
N VAL A 30 -2.14 14.05 -9.64
CA VAL A 30 -2.92 15.30 -9.72
C VAL A 30 -1.97 16.49 -9.90
N ARG A 31 -2.12 17.25 -10.99
CA ARG A 31 -1.32 18.46 -11.26
C ARG A 31 -2.00 19.74 -10.80
N THR A 32 -3.32 19.80 -10.94
CA THR A 32 -4.17 20.92 -10.54
C THR A 32 -5.34 20.35 -9.76
N LEU A 33 -5.64 20.94 -8.61
CA LEU A 33 -6.66 20.43 -7.71
C LEU A 33 -8.06 20.88 -8.18
N ASP A 34 -8.64 20.10 -9.09
CA ASP A 34 -10.05 20.20 -9.50
C ASP A 34 -10.74 18.88 -9.15
N VAL A 35 -11.47 18.89 -8.04
CA VAL A 35 -12.07 17.68 -7.47
C VAL A 35 -13.23 17.17 -8.31
N GLU A 36 -14.02 18.05 -8.91
CA GLU A 36 -15.19 17.66 -9.69
C GLU A 36 -14.78 16.98 -11.00
N ARG A 37 -13.81 17.57 -11.73
CA ARG A 37 -13.24 16.93 -12.92
C ARG A 37 -12.56 15.61 -12.58
N LEU A 38 -11.81 15.55 -11.49
CA LEU A 38 -11.15 14.31 -11.08
C LEU A 38 -12.15 13.19 -10.79
N ALA A 39 -13.24 13.50 -10.07
CA ALA A 39 -14.27 12.52 -9.75
C ALA A 39 -14.99 12.01 -11.01
N ALA A 40 -15.28 12.89 -11.98
CA ALA A 40 -15.89 12.50 -13.25
C ALA A 40 -14.98 11.56 -14.06
N GLU A 41 -13.69 11.90 -14.18
CA GLU A 41 -12.69 11.09 -14.89
C GLU A 41 -12.49 9.71 -14.24
N MET A 42 -12.45 9.65 -12.90
CA MET A 42 -12.32 8.36 -12.20
C MET A 42 -13.54 7.48 -12.41
N ARG A 43 -14.76 8.05 -12.39
CA ARG A 43 -15.98 7.31 -12.68
C ARG A 43 -15.99 6.76 -14.11
N ASP A 44 -15.59 7.56 -15.10
CA ASP A 44 -15.50 7.11 -16.50
C ASP A 44 -14.49 5.95 -16.65
N ARG A 45 -13.32 6.04 -16.02
CA ARG A 45 -12.32 4.96 -16.03
C ARG A 45 -12.85 3.67 -15.41
N VAL A 46 -13.56 3.76 -14.28
CA VAL A 46 -14.21 2.61 -13.65
C VAL A 46 -15.30 2.02 -14.54
N ALA A 47 -16.10 2.85 -15.22
CA ALA A 47 -17.14 2.38 -16.14
C ALA A 47 -16.55 1.65 -17.36
N ARG A 48 -15.43 2.14 -17.90
CA ARG A 48 -14.76 1.53 -19.06
C ARG A 48 -14.10 0.18 -18.74
N ALA A 49 -13.51 0.05 -17.56
CA ALA A 49 -12.81 -1.16 -17.17
C ALA A 49 -13.07 -1.52 -15.70
N PRO A 50 -14.28 -1.99 -15.36
CA PRO A 50 -14.69 -2.23 -13.98
C PRO A 50 -13.86 -3.35 -13.31
N LYS A 51 -13.40 -4.33 -14.09
CA LYS A 51 -12.55 -5.43 -13.59
C LYS A 51 -11.15 -4.98 -13.16
N LEU A 52 -10.65 -3.88 -13.74
CA LEU A 52 -9.33 -3.34 -13.44
C LEU A 52 -9.39 -2.26 -12.36
N PHE A 53 -10.43 -1.42 -12.37
CA PHE A 53 -10.48 -0.21 -11.53
C PHE A 53 -11.53 -0.22 -10.42
N GLY A 54 -12.50 -1.15 -10.42
CA GLY A 54 -13.64 -1.11 -9.49
C GLY A 54 -13.27 -1.20 -8.00
N ARG A 55 -12.08 -1.73 -7.67
CA ARG A 55 -11.50 -1.78 -6.32
C ARG A 55 -9.98 -1.58 -6.35
N ALA A 56 -9.47 -0.85 -7.35
CA ALA A 56 -8.03 -0.64 -7.48
C ALA A 56 -7.50 0.17 -6.29
N ALA A 57 -6.35 -0.25 -5.76
CA ALA A 57 -5.60 0.56 -4.80
C ALA A 57 -4.95 1.72 -5.58
N VAL A 58 -5.00 2.94 -5.02
CA VAL A 58 -4.45 4.15 -5.64
C VAL A 58 -3.45 4.79 -4.70
N ILE A 59 -2.33 5.25 -5.25
CA ILE A 59 -1.31 6.08 -4.57
C ILE A 59 -1.32 7.47 -5.18
#